data_AF-A0A3D8LHN9-F1
#
_entry.id   AF-A0A3D8LHN9-F1
#
_cell.length_a   1.000
_cell.length_b   1.000
_cell.length_c   1.000
_cell.angle_alpha   90.00
_cell.angle_beta   90.00
_cell.angle_gamma   90.00
#
_symmetry.space_group_name_H-M   'P 1'
#
loop_
_entity.id
_entity.type
_entity.pdbx_description
1 polymer ?
#
loop_
_entity_poly.entity_id
_entity_poly.type
_entity_poly.pdbx_seq_one_letter_code
_entity_poly.pdbx_strand_id
1 'polypeptide(L)'
;MPTNGNTNEWDDEKYNLLNAHFRQKINELLRSDPYLQQAVSEGKELQLGELIDRMTAQDKKLWIEFMRLDRLKLEMDMKDHLEGRGTPYNAQNGFGNSTGSISDEEQPW
;
A
#
# COMPACT_ATOMS: atom_id res chain seq x y z
N MET A 1 16.15 5.05 -31.42
CA MET A 1 16.56 3.91 -30.58
C MET A 1 15.51 3.76 -29.50
N PRO A 2 14.71 2.67 -29.46
CA PRO A 2 13.78 2.48 -28.37
C PRO A 2 14.59 2.04 -27.15
N THR A 3 14.59 2.83 -26.10
CA THR A 3 15.07 2.42 -24.80
C THR A 3 14.13 1.33 -24.30
N ASN A 4 14.60 0.08 -24.31
CA ASN A 4 14.01 -1.00 -23.53
C ASN A 4 14.06 -0.55 -22.06
N GLY A 5 12.97 0.08 -21.59
CA GLY A 5 12.82 0.48 -20.20
C GLY A 5 12.81 -0.78 -19.34
N ASN A 6 13.72 -0.86 -18.39
CA ASN A 6 13.71 -1.89 -17.37
C ASN A 6 12.39 -1.78 -16.59
N THR A 7 11.42 -2.61 -16.91
CA THR A 7 10.06 -2.60 -16.35
C THR A 7 9.99 -3.02 -14.87
N ASN A 8 11.13 -3.10 -14.18
CA ASN A 8 11.28 -3.53 -12.78
C ASN A 8 11.93 -2.46 -11.90
N GLU A 9 12.10 -1.24 -12.38
CA GLU A 9 12.65 -0.15 -11.55
C GLU A 9 11.60 0.36 -10.57
N TRP A 10 12.03 0.54 -9.32
CA TRP A 10 11.25 1.19 -8.27
C TRP A 10 11.05 2.66 -8.63
N ASP A 11 9.78 3.09 -8.63
CA ASP A 11 9.37 4.46 -8.93
C ASP A 11 8.54 4.99 -7.76
N ASP A 12 9.22 5.69 -6.85
CA ASP A 12 8.62 6.21 -5.61
C ASP A 12 7.56 7.27 -5.89
N GLU A 13 7.79 8.16 -6.86
CA GLU A 13 6.85 9.22 -7.22
C GLU A 13 5.55 8.62 -7.72
N LYS A 14 5.65 7.65 -8.64
CA LYS A 14 4.49 6.95 -9.19
C LYS A 14 3.77 6.11 -8.15
N TYR A 15 4.50 5.43 -7.26
CA TYR A 15 3.90 4.66 -6.17
C TYR A 15 3.08 5.57 -5.24
N ASN A 16 3.64 6.71 -4.82
CA ASN A 16 2.97 7.65 -3.94
C ASN A 16 1.73 8.27 -4.61
N LEU A 17 1.83 8.62 -5.89
CA LEU A 17 0.70 9.13 -6.67
C LEU A 17 -0.43 8.10 -6.75
N LEU A 18 -0.11 6.84 -7.08
CA LEU A 18 -1.10 5.77 -7.17
C LEU A 18 -1.71 5.43 -5.81
N ASN A 19 -0.90 5.40 -4.74
CA ASN A 19 -1.39 5.16 -3.38
C ASN A 19 -2.38 6.25 -2.95
N ALA A 20 -2.06 7.53 -3.20
CA ALA A 20 -2.97 8.63 -2.93
C ALA A 20 -4.26 8.54 -3.76
N HIS A 21 -4.13 8.24 -5.06
CA HIS A 21 -5.26 8.05 -5.96
C HIS A 21 -6.21 6.94 -5.47
N PHE A 22 -5.69 5.76 -5.12
CA PHE A 22 -6.53 4.64 -4.66
C PHE A 22 -7.16 4.89 -3.30
N ARG A 23 -6.45 5.54 -2.36
CA ARG A 23 -7.03 5.97 -1.09
C ARG A 23 -8.21 6.90 -1.30
N GLN A 24 -8.07 7.90 -2.16
CA GLN A 24 -9.17 8.80 -2.49
C GLN A 24 -10.32 8.05 -3.16
N LYS A 25 -10.01 7.20 -4.15
CA LYS A 25 -11.01 6.46 -4.91
C LYS A 25 -11.84 5.51 -4.04
N ILE A 26 -11.19 4.79 -3.12
CA ILE A 26 -11.87 3.91 -2.17
C ILE A 26 -12.80 4.73 -1.27
N ASN A 27 -12.35 5.87 -0.75
CA ASN A 27 -13.19 6.75 0.06
C ASN A 27 -14.39 7.30 -0.72
N GLU A 28 -14.21 7.68 -1.98
CA GLU A 28 -15.30 8.11 -2.85
C GLU A 28 -16.31 6.98 -3.08
N LEU A 29 -15.84 5.75 -3.36
CA LEU A 29 -16.71 4.59 -3.55
C LEU A 29 -17.52 4.27 -2.29
N LEU A 30 -16.90 4.27 -1.12
CA LEU A 30 -17.60 4.05 0.15
C LEU A 30 -18.65 5.13 0.45
N ARG A 31 -18.50 6.34 -0.11
CA ARG A 31 -19.46 7.44 0.07
C ARG A 31 -20.53 7.55 -1.01
N SER A 32 -20.31 6.96 -2.18
CA SER A 32 -21.18 7.15 -3.35
C SER A 32 -21.87 5.88 -3.83
N ASP A 33 -21.31 4.70 -3.56
CA ASP A 33 -21.90 3.42 -3.98
C ASP A 33 -22.90 2.93 -2.91
N PRO A 34 -24.22 2.88 -3.21
CA PRO A 34 -25.24 2.45 -2.25
C PRO A 34 -25.05 1.01 -1.77
N TYR A 35 -24.49 0.13 -2.60
CA TYR A 35 -24.23 -1.26 -2.22
C TYR A 35 -23.14 -1.34 -1.16
N LEU A 36 -22.07 -0.56 -1.34
CA LEU A 36 -20.97 -0.52 -0.36
C LEU A 36 -21.42 0.13 0.95
N GLN A 37 -22.22 1.20 0.89
CA GLN A 37 -22.80 1.81 2.09
C GLN A 37 -23.67 0.84 2.87
N GLN A 38 -24.52 0.08 2.16
CA GLN A 38 -25.35 -0.92 2.79
C GLN A 38 -24.49 -2.01 3.44
N ALA A 39 -23.50 -2.55 2.72
CA ALA A 39 -22.59 -3.57 3.27
C ALA A 39 -21.85 -3.07 4.52
N VAL A 40 -21.38 -1.82 4.54
CA VAL A 40 -20.76 -1.21 5.73
C VAL A 40 -21.78 -1.08 6.87
N SER A 41 -23.01 -0.65 6.59
CA SER A 41 -24.06 -0.51 7.61
C SER A 41 -24.50 -1.84 8.21
N GLU A 42 -24.43 -2.92 7.43
CA GLU A 42 -24.71 -4.29 7.86
C GLU A 42 -23.54 -4.93 8.62
N GLY A 43 -22.43 -4.21 8.81
CA GLY A 43 -21.22 -4.71 9.47
C GLY A 43 -20.50 -5.79 8.66
N LYS A 44 -20.77 -5.87 7.34
CA LYS A 44 -20.09 -6.81 6.45
C LYS A 44 -18.65 -6.34 6.24
N GLU A 45 -17.71 -7.27 6.43
CA GLU A 45 -16.31 -7.04 6.10
C GLU A 45 -16.15 -6.93 4.58
N LEU A 46 -15.93 -5.70 4.09
CA LEU A 46 -15.71 -5.43 2.68
C LEU A 46 -14.34 -5.94 2.26
N GLN A 47 -14.32 -6.80 1.24
CA GLN A 47 -13.07 -7.26 0.67
C GLN A 47 -12.55 -6.23 -0.32
N LEU A 48 -11.23 -5.98 -0.30
CA LEU A 48 -10.61 -5.03 -1.23
C LEU A 48 -10.89 -5.40 -2.70
N GLY A 49 -10.96 -6.70 -3.01
CA GLY A 49 -11.33 -7.17 -4.35
C GLY A 49 -12.72 -6.69 -4.81
N GLU A 50 -13.72 -6.67 -3.92
CA GLU A 50 -15.07 -6.19 -4.23
C GLU A 50 -15.07 -4.68 -4.53
N LEU A 51 -14.23 -3.91 -3.81
CA LEU A 51 -14.03 -2.48 -4.04
C LEU A 51 -13.38 -2.21 -5.39
N ILE A 52 -12.33 -2.95 -5.73
CA ILE A 52 -11.65 -2.84 -7.03
C ILE A 52 -12.61 -3.22 -8.16
N ASP A 53 -13.47 -4.22 -7.97
CA ASP A 53 -14.39 -4.64 -9.02
C ASP A 53 -15.43 -3.59 -9.41
N ARG A 54 -15.77 -2.71 -8.48
CA ARG A 54 -16.65 -1.55 -8.67
C ARG A 54 -15.95 -0.34 -9.31
N MET A 55 -14.61 -0.36 -9.42
CA MET A 55 -13.85 0.70 -10.09
C MET A 55 -13.95 0.64 -11.61
N THR A 56 -13.58 1.73 -12.27
CA THR A 56 -13.58 1.81 -13.73
C THR A 56 -12.50 0.90 -14.34
N ALA A 57 -12.64 0.56 -15.63
CA ALA A 57 -11.62 -0.23 -16.33
C ALA A 57 -10.25 0.48 -16.36
N GLN A 58 -10.22 1.81 -16.34
CA GLN A 58 -8.99 2.58 -16.26
C GLN A 58 -8.35 2.45 -14.88
N ASP A 59 -9.14 2.58 -13.82
CA ASP A 59 -8.67 2.40 -12.44
C ASP A 59 -8.12 0.98 -12.21
N LYS A 60 -8.79 -0.05 -12.75
CA LYS A 60 -8.31 -1.43 -12.68
C LYS A 60 -6.93 -1.62 -13.34
N LYS A 61 -6.64 -0.90 -14.43
CA LYS A 61 -5.30 -0.92 -15.04
C LYS A 61 -4.25 -0.25 -14.15
N LEU A 62 -4.59 0.90 -13.56
CA LEU A 62 -3.73 1.58 -12.60
C LEU A 62 -3.49 0.72 -11.36
N TRP A 63 -4.47 -0.10 -10.97
CA TRP A 63 -4.38 -0.99 -9.82
C TRP A 63 -3.34 -2.08 -10.04
N ILE A 64 -3.31 -2.67 -11.24
CA ILE A 64 -2.29 -3.65 -11.61
C ILE A 64 -0.89 -3.04 -11.51
N GLU A 65 -0.73 -1.80 -11.98
CA GLU A 65 0.56 -1.10 -11.88
C GLU A 65 0.94 -0.76 -10.44
N PHE A 66 -0.03 -0.35 -9.62
CA PHE A 66 0.19 -0.14 -8.19
C PHE A 66 0.63 -1.43 -7.49
N MET A 67 -0.04 -2.55 -7.73
CA MET A 67 0.33 -3.86 -7.16
C MET A 67 1.72 -4.32 -7.59
N ARG A 68 2.14 -4.00 -8.83
CA ARG A 68 3.51 -4.28 -9.30
C ARG A 68 4.54 -3.50 -8.48
N LEU A 69 4.31 -2.21 -8.27
CA LEU A 69 5.20 -1.35 -7.49
C LEU A 69 5.20 -1.73 -6.00
N ASP A 70 4.03 -2.06 -5.44
CA ASP A 70 3.89 -2.47 -4.04
C ASP A 70 4.66 -3.76 -3.74
N ARG A 71 4.62 -4.73 -4.67
CA ARG A 71 5.45 -5.93 -4.59
C ARG A 71 6.95 -5.60 -4.61
N LEU A 72 7.39 -4.70 -5.48
CA LEU A 72 8.80 -4.29 -5.53
C LEU A 72 9.22 -3.62 -4.22
N LYS A 73 8.38 -2.75 -3.66
CA LYS A 73 8.60 -2.13 -2.36
C LYS A 73 8.75 -3.18 -1.26
N LEU A 74 7.85 -4.15 -1.21
CA LEU A 74 7.91 -5.24 -0.23
C LEU A 74 9.20 -6.05 -0.36
N GLU A 75 9.61 -6.40 -1.59
CA GLU A 75 10.85 -7.14 -1.84
C GLU A 75 12.08 -6.32 -1.39
N MET A 76 12.08 -5.00 -1.61
CA MET A 76 13.13 -4.10 -1.12
C MET A 76 13.15 -4.03 0.41
N ASP A 77 12.00 -3.79 1.05
CA ASP A 77 11.88 -3.69 2.50
C ASP A 77 12.31 -4.99 3.19
N MET A 78 11.94 -6.16 2.62
CA MET A 78 12.39 -7.47 3.10
C MET A 78 13.90 -7.64 3.00
N LYS A 79 14.51 -7.23 1.88
CA LYS A 79 15.95 -7.31 1.70
C LYS A 79 16.68 -6.43 2.71
N ASP A 80 16.22 -5.20 2.89
CA ASP A 80 16.82 -4.26 3.84
C ASP A 80 16.71 -4.76 5.28
N HIS A 81 15.58 -5.40 5.62
CA HIS A 81 15.40 -6.04 6.92
C HIS A 81 16.39 -7.19 7.15
N LEU A 82 16.58 -8.08 6.17
CA LEU A 82 17.52 -9.20 6.25
C LEU A 82 18.98 -8.76 6.35
N GLU A 83 19.32 -7.61 5.76
CA GLU A 83 20.67 -7.04 5.79
C GLU A 83 20.93 -6.18 7.04
N GLY A 84 19.94 -6.03 7.93
CA GLY A 84 20.05 -5.21 9.14
C GLY A 84 20.12 -3.71 8.87
N ARG A 85 19.72 -3.26 7.68
CA ARG A 85 19.72 -1.85 7.25
C ARG A 85 18.32 -1.23 7.20
N GLY A 86 17.28 -2.05 7.29
CA GLY A 86 15.87 -1.65 7.18
C GLY A 86 15.15 -1.52 8.52
N THR A 87 13.93 -0.98 8.47
CA THR A 87 13.02 -0.91 9.61
C THR A 87 12.65 -2.32 10.10
N PRO A 88 12.62 -2.59 11.42
CA PRO A 88 12.14 -3.88 11.91
C PRO A 88 10.70 -4.12 11.44
N TYR A 89 10.43 -5.32 10.94
CA TYR A 89 9.07 -5.74 10.61
C TYR A 89 8.24 -5.78 11.90
N ASN A 90 7.17 -5.01 11.94
CA ASN A 90 6.17 -5.10 13.00
C ASN A 90 4.89 -5.72 12.42
N ALA A 91 4.40 -6.81 13.03
CA ALA A 91 3.17 -7.47 12.57
C ALA A 91 1.94 -6.55 12.53
N GLN A 92 1.96 -5.45 13.29
CA GLN A 92 0.87 -4.49 13.37
C GLN A 92 0.95 -3.38 12.31
N ASN A 93 2.17 -2.97 11.91
CA ASN A 93 2.41 -1.80 11.05
C ASN A 93 3.26 -2.11 9.79
N GLY A 94 3.65 -3.35 9.55
CA GLY A 94 4.56 -3.75 8.47
C GLY A 94 5.98 -3.20 8.63
N PHE A 95 6.64 -2.89 7.52
CA PHE A 95 7.98 -2.26 7.45
C PHE A 95 7.94 -0.72 7.60
N GLY A 96 6.94 -0.18 8.31
CA GLY A 96 6.74 1.26 8.45
C GLY A 96 7.71 1.91 9.45
N ASN A 97 8.35 3.02 9.03
CA ASN A 97 9.30 3.86 9.77
C ASN A 97 9.15 3.77 11.30
N SER A 98 10.09 3.07 11.93
CA SER A 98 10.48 3.34 13.32
C SER A 98 11.34 4.61 13.35
N THR A 99 10.81 5.75 12.89
CA THR A 99 11.31 7.05 13.34
C THR A 99 10.73 7.33 14.71
N GLY A 100 11.05 6.43 15.63
CA GLY A 100 10.77 6.48 17.04
C GLY A 100 12.00 5.85 17.63
N SER A 101 13.01 6.66 17.86
CA SER A 101 14.15 6.34 18.70
C SER A 101 13.62 5.61 19.93
N ILE A 102 13.75 4.29 19.95
CA ILE A 102 13.96 3.61 21.22
C ILE A 102 15.39 4.02 21.57
N SER A 103 15.50 5.24 22.08
CA SER A 103 16.58 5.58 22.97
C SER A 103 16.37 4.66 24.18
N ASP A 104 17.21 3.65 24.25
CA ASP A 104 17.78 3.11 25.48
C ASP A 104 17.77 4.18 26.60
N GLU A 105 16.70 4.21 27.39
CA GLU A 105 16.74 4.77 28.74
C GLU A 105 16.34 3.64 29.68
N GLU A 106 17.39 2.93 30.11
CA GLU A 106 17.41 2.06 31.28
C GLU A 106 16.62 2.71 32.43
N GLN A 107 15.49 2.13 32.81
CA GLN A 107 14.92 2.36 34.13
C GLN A 107 15.54 1.35 35.10
N PRO A 108 16.42 1.77 36.05
CA PRO A 108 16.75 0.93 37.17
C PRO A 108 15.55 0.92 38.13
N TRP A 109 15.02 -0.28 38.35
CA TRP A 109 14.15 -0.75 39.45
C TRP A 109 13.37 0.28 40.30
#